data_AF-B3VE17-F1
#
_entry.id   AF-B3VE17-F1
#
_cell.length_a   1.000
_cell.length_b   1.000
_cell.length_c   1.000
_cell.angle_alpha   90.00
_cell.angle_beta   90.00
_cell.angle_gamma   90.00
#
_symmetry.space_group_name_H-M   'P 1'
#
loop_
_entity.id
_entity.type
_entity.pdbx_description
1 polymer ?
#
loop_
_entity_poly.entity_id
_entity_poly.type
_entity_poly.pdbx_seq_one_letter_code
_entity_poly.pdbx_strand_id
1 'polypeptide(L)'
;RFRPAEPHFTSDGNSFYKIISNEEGYKHICHFQTDKRNCIFITKGAWEVIGIEALTSDYLYYISNEYKGMPGGRNLYKIQLNDYTKVMCLSCDLNPDRCQYYSVSFSQGAKYYQLRCSGPG
;
A
#
# COMPACT_ATOMS: atom_id res chain seq x y z
N ARG A 1 -9.71 7.75 -18.33
CA ARG A 1 -8.73 8.86 -18.19
C ARG A 1 -7.57 8.33 -17.35
N PHE A 2 -6.39 8.09 -17.95
CA PHE A 2 -5.21 7.67 -17.19
C PHE A 2 -4.86 8.80 -16.21
N ARG A 3 -5.01 8.55 -14.91
CA ARG A 3 -4.44 9.41 -13.87
C ARG A 3 -3.12 8.77 -13.46
N PRO A 4 -1.98 9.48 -13.57
CA PRO A 4 -0.73 9.01 -13.01
C PRO A 4 -0.93 8.68 -11.53
N ALA A 5 -0.25 7.64 -11.01
CA ALA A 5 -0.24 7.39 -9.57
C ALA A 5 0.23 8.66 -8.83
N GLU A 6 -0.55 9.11 -7.85
CA GLU A 6 -0.25 10.32 -7.11
C GLU A 6 0.92 10.05 -6.13
N PRO A 7 1.90 10.97 -6.01
CA PRO A 7 2.96 10.86 -5.03
C PRO A 7 2.45 11.18 -3.61
N HIS A 8 2.90 10.40 -2.63
CA HIS A 8 2.61 10.61 -1.21
C HIS A 8 3.87 11.13 -0.51
N PHE A 9 3.93 12.44 -0.27
CA PHE A 9 5.07 13.10 0.34
C PHE A 9 5.15 12.84 1.85
N THR A 10 6.38 12.67 2.35
CA THR A 10 6.66 12.72 3.78
C THR A 10 6.36 14.11 4.34
N SER A 11 6.13 14.20 5.65
CA SER A 11 5.74 15.47 6.31
C SER A 11 6.77 16.59 6.16
N ASP A 12 8.04 16.23 5.98
CA ASP A 12 9.15 17.17 5.75
C ASP A 12 9.30 17.56 4.26
N GLY A 13 8.59 16.88 3.36
CA GLY A 13 8.62 17.13 1.92
C GLY A 13 9.89 16.67 1.19
N ASN A 14 10.89 16.13 1.90
CA ASN A 14 12.18 15.76 1.32
C ASN A 14 12.15 14.42 0.55
N SER A 15 11.11 13.62 0.76
CA SER A 15 10.93 12.36 0.07
C SER A 15 9.46 12.06 -0.18
N PHE A 16 9.18 11.12 -1.07
CA PHE A 16 7.82 10.68 -1.35
C PHE A 16 7.76 9.22 -1.78
N TYR A 17 6.60 8.62 -1.61
CA TYR A 17 6.30 7.27 -2.05
C TYR A 17 5.37 7.31 -3.25
N LYS A 18 5.63 6.46 -4.24
CA LYS A 18 4.81 6.40 -5.45
C LYS A 18 4.72 4.96 -5.96
N ILE A 19 3.56 4.59 -6.46
CA ILE A 19 3.36 3.30 -7.12
C ILE A 19 3.88 3.41 -8.57
N ILE A 20 4.83 2.56 -8.93
CA ILE A 20 5.39 2.46 -10.28
C ILE A 20 5.61 0.97 -10.64
N SER A 21 5.70 0.66 -11.93
CA SER A 21 6.08 -0.69 -12.37
C SER A 21 7.55 -0.96 -12.08
N ASN A 22 7.85 -2.13 -11.51
CA ASN A 22 9.20 -2.64 -11.36
C ASN A 22 9.73 -3.23 -12.69
N GLU A 23 10.95 -3.77 -12.67
CA GLU A 23 11.61 -4.37 -13.85
C GLU A 23 10.85 -5.57 -14.42
N GLU A 24 10.05 -6.26 -13.59
CA GLU A 24 9.20 -7.39 -13.98
C GLU A 24 7.80 -6.95 -14.47
N GLY A 25 7.50 -5.64 -14.44
CA GLY A 25 6.23 -5.06 -14.89
C GLY A 25 5.15 -4.94 -13.82
N TYR A 26 5.35 -5.47 -12.62
CA TYR A 26 4.39 -5.39 -11.50
C TYR A 26 4.45 -4.02 -10.83
N LYS A 27 3.28 -3.45 -10.52
CA LYS A 27 3.17 -2.17 -9.79
C LYS A 27 3.49 -2.34 -8.31
N HIS A 28 4.53 -1.65 -7.85
CA HIS A 28 5.00 -1.67 -6.47
C HIS A 28 5.29 -0.26 -5.95
N ILE A 29 5.40 -0.12 -4.63
CA ILE A 29 5.71 1.17 -4.00
C ILE A 29 7.22 1.40 -4.08
N CYS A 30 7.61 2.53 -4.64
CA CYS A 30 8.98 3.00 -4.68
C CYS A 30 9.13 4.30 -3.86
N HIS A 31 10.20 4.36 -3.06
CA HIS A 31 10.58 5.51 -2.25
C HIS A 31 11.57 6.38 -2.99
N PHE A 32 11.22 7.65 -3.20
CA PHE A 32 12.03 8.65 -3.88
C PHE A 32 12.53 9.69 -2.90
N GLN A 33 13.82 10.02 -2.97
CA GLN A 33 14.32 11.27 -2.40
C GLN A 33 14.14 12.38 -3.45
N THR A 34 13.73 13.58 -3.06
CA THR A 34 13.39 14.65 -4.03
C THR A 34 14.57 15.12 -4.87
N ASP A 35 15.80 14.93 -4.38
CA ASP A 35 17.06 15.28 -5.03
C ASP A 35 17.61 14.15 -5.93
N LYS A 36 17.06 12.93 -5.84
CA LYS A 36 17.55 11.75 -6.56
C LYS A 36 16.55 11.28 -7.60
N ARG A 37 17.09 10.81 -8.73
CA ARG A 37 16.27 10.22 -9.80
C ARG A 37 15.89 8.76 -9.53
N ASN A 38 16.76 8.04 -8.83
CA ASN A 38 16.55 6.63 -8.53
C ASN A 38 15.68 6.49 -7.27
N CYS A 39 14.84 5.47 -7.27
CA CYS A 39 13.99 5.13 -6.14
C CYS A 39 14.34 3.75 -5.61
N ILE A 40 13.94 3.49 -4.36
CA ILE A 40 14.14 2.20 -3.71
C ILE A 40 12.77 1.54 -3.58
N PHE A 41 12.59 0.37 -4.20
CA PHE A 41 11.36 -0.41 -4.05
C PHE A 41 11.26 -0.94 -2.62
N ILE A 42 10.15 -0.65 -1.96
CA ILE A 42 9.87 -1.10 -0.59
C ILE A 42 8.93 -2.30 -0.56
N THR A 43 8.25 -2.58 -1.68
CA THR A 43 7.46 -3.79 -1.91
C THR A 43 7.95 -4.52 -3.17
N LYS A 44 7.74 -5.83 -3.23
CA LYS A 44 8.10 -6.67 -4.39
C LYS A 44 7.32 -7.97 -4.37
N GLY A 45 7.25 -8.63 -5.53
CA GLY A 45 6.61 -9.93 -5.71
C GLY A 45 5.70 -9.97 -6.93
N ALA A 46 5.21 -11.16 -7.26
CA ALA A 46 4.30 -11.41 -8.39
C ALA A 46 2.84 -11.04 -8.03
N TRP A 47 2.64 -9.79 -7.62
CA TRP A 47 1.37 -9.16 -7.24
C TRP A 47 1.51 -7.65 -7.37
N GLU A 48 0.41 -6.91 -7.27
CA GLU A 48 0.40 -5.45 -7.45
C GLU A 48 -0.13 -4.69 -6.23
N VAL A 49 0.49 -3.54 -5.96
CA VAL A 49 -0.05 -2.50 -5.09
C VAL A 49 -1.14 -1.74 -5.86
N ILE A 50 -2.30 -1.62 -5.23
CA ILE A 50 -3.49 -0.98 -5.81
C ILE A 50 -3.52 0.51 -5.46
N GLY A 51 -3.16 0.86 -4.23
CA GLY A 51 -3.20 2.23 -3.72
C GLY A 51 -2.43 2.39 -2.42
N ILE A 52 -1.84 3.57 -2.21
CA ILE A 52 -1.32 4.00 -0.92
C ILE A 52 -2.45 4.76 -0.24
N GLU A 53 -2.83 4.33 0.97
CA GLU A 53 -4.04 4.80 1.65
C GLU A 53 -3.72 5.83 2.75
N ALA A 54 -2.56 5.69 3.40
CA ALA A 54 -2.08 6.64 4.39
C ALA A 54 -0.56 6.56 4.56
N LEU A 55 0.05 7.67 4.97
CA LEU A 55 1.45 7.77 5.33
C LEU A 55 1.57 8.48 6.68
N THR A 56 2.35 7.90 7.58
CA THR A 56 2.65 8.43 8.92
C THR A 56 4.17 8.54 9.10
N SER A 57 4.63 8.97 10.28
CA SER A 57 6.05 8.96 10.63
C SER A 57 6.68 7.56 10.61
N ASP A 58 5.90 6.55 10.99
CA ASP A 58 6.43 5.20 11.27
C ASP A 58 5.97 4.14 10.27
N TYR A 59 4.82 4.37 9.63
CA TYR A 59 4.16 3.39 8.77
C TYR A 59 3.61 4.01 7.48
N LEU A 60 3.66 3.21 6.41
CA LEU A 60 2.89 3.41 5.19
C LEU A 60 1.82 2.32 5.10
N TYR A 61 0.59 2.73 4.79
CA TYR A 61 -0.56 1.85 4.64
C TYR A 61 -0.95 1.75 3.17
N TYR A 62 -1.20 0.55 2.68
CA TYR A 62 -1.51 0.32 1.27
C TYR A 62 -2.49 -0.84 1.08
N ILE A 63 -3.22 -0.83 -0.04
CA ILE A 63 -4.02 -1.96 -0.51
C ILE A 63 -3.22 -2.74 -1.56
N SER A 64 -3.16 -4.06 -1.44
CA SER A 64 -2.63 -4.95 -2.48
C SER A 64 -3.52 -6.17 -2.71
N ASN A 65 -3.18 -6.94 -3.76
CA ASN A 65 -3.78 -8.24 -4.08
C ASN A 65 -2.82 -9.42 -3.77
N GLU A 66 -1.87 -9.21 -2.86
CA GLU A 66 -0.86 -10.21 -2.48
C GLU A 66 -1.46 -11.46 -1.82
N TYR A 67 -2.47 -11.27 -0.96
CA TYR A 67 -3.02 -12.37 -0.14
C TYR A 67 -3.52 -13.53 -0.99
N LYS A 68 -2.99 -14.73 -0.69
CA LYS A 68 -3.28 -16.00 -1.39
C LYS A 68 -3.05 -15.94 -2.91
N GLY A 69 -2.31 -14.95 -3.42
CA GLY A 69 -2.07 -14.77 -4.85
C GLY A 69 -3.35 -14.58 -5.67
N MET A 70 -4.40 -13.99 -5.09
CA MET A 70 -5.69 -13.79 -5.76
C MET A 70 -5.76 -12.38 -6.36
N PRO A 71 -5.63 -12.19 -7.70
CA PRO A 71 -5.55 -10.85 -8.29
C PRO A 71 -6.81 -9.98 -8.08
N GLY A 72 -7.96 -10.63 -7.87
CA GLY A 72 -9.24 -9.98 -7.55
C GLY A 72 -9.40 -9.56 -6.08
N GLY A 73 -8.54 -10.06 -5.17
CA GLY A 73 -8.60 -9.73 -3.75
C GLY A 73 -8.04 -8.35 -3.43
N ARG A 74 -8.51 -7.75 -2.35
CA ARG A 74 -8.01 -6.46 -1.83
C ARG A 74 -7.87 -6.56 -0.33
N ASN A 75 -6.66 -6.39 0.18
CA ASN A 75 -6.40 -6.37 1.62
C ASN A 75 -5.57 -5.15 2.00
N LEU A 76 -5.79 -4.65 3.21
CA LEU A 76 -5.02 -3.58 3.80
C LEU A 76 -3.76 -4.13 4.45
N TYR A 77 -2.64 -3.50 4.14
CA TYR A 77 -1.33 -3.79 4.70
C TYR A 77 -0.76 -2.53 5.32
N LYS A 78 0.17 -2.73 6.26
CA LYS A 78 1.09 -1.69 6.71
C LYS A 78 2.53 -2.19 6.60
N ILE A 79 3.43 -1.29 6.23
CA ILE A 79 4.87 -1.52 6.21
C ILE A 79 5.56 -0.53 7.14
N GLN A 80 6.54 -1.00 7.91
CA GLN A 80 7.32 -0.16 8.82
C GLN A 80 8.39 0.61 8.04
N LEU A 81 8.47 1.93 8.22
CA LEU A 81 9.34 2.78 7.39
C LEU A 81 10.83 2.67 7.71
N ASN A 82 11.18 2.23 8.93
CA ASN A 82 12.57 1.99 9.31
C ASN A 82 13.06 0.56 8.96
N ASP A 83 12.16 -0.34 8.56
CA ASP A 83 12.45 -1.72 8.22
C ASP A 83 11.37 -2.28 7.27
N TYR A 84 11.65 -2.21 5.97
CA TYR A 84 10.73 -2.65 4.92
C TYR A 84 10.49 -4.16 4.90
N THR A 85 11.21 -4.96 5.69
CA THR A 85 10.91 -6.39 5.84
C THR A 85 9.72 -6.63 6.76
N LYS A 86 9.35 -5.64 7.59
CA LYS A 86 8.22 -5.71 8.52
C LYS A 86 6.93 -5.25 7.85
N VAL A 87 6.35 -6.16 7.09
CA VAL A 87 5.02 -6.02 6.48
C VAL A 87 4.00 -6.79 7.31
N MET A 88 2.85 -6.18 7.56
CA MET A 88 1.73 -6.83 8.26
C MET A 88 0.44 -6.62 7.48
N CYS A 89 -0.27 -7.70 7.20
CA CYS A 89 -1.63 -7.60 6.69
C CYS A 89 -2.60 -7.31 7.84
N LEU A 90 -3.39 -6.24 7.70
CA LEU A 90 -4.36 -5.78 8.70
C LEU A 90 -5.74 -6.39 8.53
N SER A 91 -6.09 -6.84 7.32
CA SER A 91 -7.45 -7.31 7.00
C SER A 91 -7.57 -8.77 6.59
N CYS A 92 -6.45 -9.42 6.26
CA CYS A 92 -6.42 -10.76 5.66
C CYS A 92 -7.16 -11.81 6.48
N ASP A 93 -6.95 -11.81 7.79
CA ASP A 93 -7.45 -12.87 8.68
C ASP A 93 -8.61 -12.38 9.58
N LEU A 94 -9.18 -11.20 9.32
CA LEU A 94 -10.31 -10.68 10.10
C LEU A 94 -11.59 -11.50 9.89
N ASN A 95 -11.89 -11.84 8.63
CA ASN A 95 -13.01 -12.71 8.27
C ASN A 95 -12.75 -13.31 6.88
N PRO A 96 -11.84 -14.29 6.76
CA PRO A 96 -11.28 -14.73 5.48
C PRO A 96 -12.30 -15.37 4.53
N ASP A 97 -13.39 -15.93 5.07
CA ASP A 97 -14.44 -16.57 4.27
C ASP A 97 -15.41 -15.54 3.69
N ARG A 98 -15.74 -14.50 4.45
CA ARG A 98 -16.74 -13.49 4.06
C ARG A 98 -16.12 -12.27 3.38
N CYS A 99 -14.87 -11.95 3.69
CA CYS A 99 -14.26 -10.68 3.36
C CYS A 99 -12.88 -10.82 2.74
N GLN A 100 -12.84 -10.66 1.42
CA GLN A 100 -11.62 -10.73 0.61
C GLN A 100 -11.42 -9.49 -0.27
N TYR A 101 -12.36 -8.53 -0.21
CA TYR A 101 -12.29 -7.26 -0.93
C TYR A 101 -12.52 -6.10 0.03
N TYR A 102 -11.43 -5.50 0.51
CA TYR A 102 -11.45 -4.35 1.41
C TYR A 102 -11.17 -3.04 0.69
N SER A 103 -11.86 -2.00 1.15
CA SER A 103 -11.45 -0.60 1.03
C SER A 103 -11.30 0.00 2.42
N VAL A 104 -10.59 1.12 2.54
CA VAL A 104 -10.31 1.76 3.82
C VAL A 104 -10.54 3.26 3.75
N SER A 105 -10.93 3.85 4.88
CA SER A 105 -10.96 5.29 5.07
C SER A 105 -10.25 5.64 6.38
N PHE A 106 -9.17 6.41 6.29
CA PHE A 106 -8.41 6.86 7.46
C PHE A 106 -8.97 8.17 8.01
N SER A 107 -8.95 8.30 9.33
CA SER A 107 -9.11 9.59 10.02
C SER A 107 -7.93 10.53 9.72
N GLN A 108 -8.09 11.82 10.02
CA GLN A 108 -6.98 12.78 9.92
C GLN A 108 -5.79 12.33 10.79
N GLY A 109 -4.60 12.29 10.19
CA GLY A 109 -3.39 11.79 10.86
C GLY A 109 -3.35 10.27 11.05
N ALA A 110 -4.26 9.52 10.43
CA ALA A 110 -4.28 8.06 10.41
C ALA A 110 -4.31 7.36 11.78
N LYS A 111 -4.85 8.03 12.82
CA LYS A 111 -4.99 7.46 14.17
C LYS A 111 -6.01 6.31 14.23
N TYR A 112 -7.07 6.43 13.44
CA TYR A 112 -8.12 5.44 13.25
C TYR A 112 -8.38 5.20 11.77
N TYR A 113 -8.93 4.03 11.45
CA TYR A 113 -9.40 3.70 10.11
C TYR A 113 -10.70 2.89 10.16
N GLN A 114 -11.57 3.11 9.17
CA GLN A 114 -12.74 2.29 8.91
C GLN A 114 -12.42 1.33 7.76
N LEU A 115 -12.44 0.03 8.03
CA LEU A 115 -12.43 -0.99 6.98
C LEU A 115 -13.84 -1.21 6.43
N ARG A 116 -13.97 -1.29 5.11
CA ARG A 116 -15.20 -1.65 4.42
C ARG A 116 -14.96 -2.88 3.58
N CYS A 117 -15.59 -3.98 3.97
CA CYS A 117 -15.60 -5.23 3.22
C CYS A 117 -16.78 -5.22 2.23
N SER A 118 -16.50 -5.54 0.97
CA SER A 118 -17.48 -5.52 -0.13
C SER A 118 -17.71 -6.90 -0.76
N GLY A 119 -17.33 -7.97 -0.06
CA GLY A 119 -17.55 -9.35 -0.51
C GLY A 119 -16.39 -10.30 -0.18
N PRO A 120 -16.55 -11.60 -0.46
CA PRO A 120 -17.65 -12.18 -1.25
C PRO A 120 -19.00 -12.40 -0.52
N GLY A 121 -19.06 -12.32 0.81
CA GLY A 121 -20.31 -12.63 1.55
C GLY A 121 -21.14 -11.43 1.96
#